data_AF-A0A4Y9XK17-F1
#
_entry.id   AF-A0A4Y9XK17-F1
#
_cell.length_a   1.000
_cell.length_b   1.000
_cell.length_c   1.000
_cell.angle_alpha   90.00
_cell.angle_beta   90.00
_cell.angle_gamma   90.00
#
_symmetry.space_group_name_H-M   'P 1'
#
loop_
_entity.id
_entity.type
_entity.pdbx_description
1 polymer ?
#
loop_
_entity_poly.entity_id
_entity_poly.type
_entity_poly.pdbx_seq_one_letter_code
_entity_poly.pdbx_strand_id
1 'polypeptide(L)'
;MASWSTWWVSLQPAYRIKEGSARMDHAEKDDEWDHLVVGGNNGIYIIVISLSWLLRSIQAFTDSGGDGVERLRQEAQQLVDDVCWVFEQIKKAAVWLADDVLRLKRPMPGPADKRPQKHAKRA
;
A
#
# COMPACT_ATOMS: atom_id res chain seq x y z
N MET A 1 -22.93 -12.47 9.09
CA MET A 1 -22.48 -11.07 9.06
C MET A 1 -20.98 -11.07 8.82
N ALA A 2 -20.48 -10.30 7.86
CA ALA A 2 -19.03 -10.13 7.68
C ALA A 2 -18.52 -9.12 8.71
N SER A 3 -17.45 -9.44 9.44
CA SER A 3 -16.80 -8.48 10.35
C SER A 3 -15.88 -7.55 9.53
N TRP A 4 -15.51 -6.40 10.11
CA TRP A 4 -14.53 -5.51 9.49
C TRP A 4 -13.23 -6.25 9.15
N SER A 5 -12.78 -7.16 10.03
CA SER A 5 -11.59 -7.99 9.79
C SER A 5 -11.76 -8.91 8.59
N THR A 6 -12.93 -9.53 8.39
CA THR A 6 -13.20 -10.35 7.19
C THR A 6 -13.13 -9.53 5.91
N TRP A 7 -13.70 -8.33 5.94
CA TRP A 7 -13.62 -7.39 4.82
C TRP A 7 -12.18 -6.96 4.56
N TRP A 8 -11.42 -6.62 5.60
CA TRP A 8 -10.01 -6.23 5.48
C TRP A 8 -9.14 -7.35 4.88
N VAL A 9 -9.33 -8.60 5.32
CA VAL A 9 -8.67 -9.78 4.75
C VAL A 9 -8.98 -9.94 3.26
N SER A 10 -10.23 -9.73 2.83
CA SER A 10 -10.62 -9.91 1.43
C SER A 10 -9.97 -8.92 0.46
N LEU A 11 -9.45 -7.80 0.98
CA LEU A 11 -8.74 -6.79 0.19
C LEU A 11 -7.25 -7.09 0.05
N GLN A 12 -6.73 -8.07 0.80
CA GLN A 12 -5.30 -8.35 0.80
C GLN A 12 -4.88 -9.24 -0.36
N PRO A 13 -3.65 -9.06 -0.86
CA PRO A 13 -3.02 -10.01 -1.76
C PRO A 13 -3.05 -11.44 -1.22
N ALA A 14 -3.23 -12.42 -2.10
CA ALA A 14 -3.39 -13.83 -1.73
C ALA A 14 -2.18 -14.37 -0.95
N TYR A 15 -0.97 -13.89 -1.24
CA TYR A 15 0.25 -14.31 -0.53
C TYR A 15 0.26 -13.93 0.96
N ARG A 16 -0.51 -12.93 1.39
CA ARG A 16 -0.61 -12.51 2.80
C ARG A 16 -1.53 -13.42 3.60
N ILE A 17 -2.43 -14.13 2.93
CA ILE A 17 -3.47 -14.94 3.55
C ILE A 17 -2.92 -16.35 3.76
N LYS A 18 -2.51 -16.67 4.99
CA LYS A 18 -2.14 -18.03 5.38
C LYS A 18 -3.38 -18.83 5.79
N GLU A 19 -3.54 -19.99 5.18
CA GLU A 19 -4.64 -20.91 5.51
C GLU A 19 -4.58 -21.30 7.00
N GLY A 20 -5.65 -21.03 7.74
CA GLY A 20 -5.75 -21.33 9.18
C GLY A 20 -5.08 -20.31 10.12
N SER A 21 -4.53 -19.20 9.63
CA SER A 21 -3.95 -18.14 10.48
C SER A 21 -4.83 -16.88 10.49
N ALA A 22 -5.14 -16.36 11.68
CA ALA A 22 -5.75 -15.04 11.84
C ALA A 22 -4.78 -13.88 11.55
N ARG A 23 -3.47 -14.17 11.52
CA ARG A 23 -2.40 -13.20 11.25
C ARG A 23 -2.00 -13.24 9.79
N MET A 24 -1.96 -12.05 9.20
CA MET A 24 -1.51 -11.84 7.83
C MET A 24 0.00 -11.71 7.79
N ASP A 25 0.63 -12.24 6.75
CA ASP A 25 2.07 -12.13 6.59
C ASP A 25 2.48 -10.69 6.21
N HIS A 26 3.62 -10.25 6.74
CA HIS A 26 4.25 -8.96 6.45
C HIS A 26 5.44 -9.17 5.51
N ALA A 27 5.23 -9.99 4.48
CA ALA A 27 6.21 -10.23 3.44
C ALA A 27 6.09 -9.16 2.34
N GLU A 28 7.22 -8.58 1.94
CA GLU A 28 7.27 -7.63 0.82
C GLU A 28 7.25 -8.42 -0.50
N LYS A 29 6.24 -8.15 -1.32
CA LYS A 29 6.17 -8.63 -2.70
C LYS A 29 5.68 -7.47 -3.55
N ASP A 30 6.48 -7.11 -4.53
CA ASP A 30 6.11 -6.11 -5.51
C ASP A 30 4.95 -6.66 -6.36
N ASP A 31 4.03 -5.79 -6.80
CA ASP A 31 3.04 -6.03 -7.87
C ASP A 31 1.62 -6.54 -7.53
N GLU A 32 1.19 -6.70 -6.27
CA GLU A 32 -0.18 -7.19 -5.97
C GLU A 32 -1.10 -6.20 -5.23
N TRP A 33 -0.71 -4.94 -5.06
CA TRP A 33 -1.50 -3.93 -4.32
C TRP A 33 -2.62 -3.26 -5.13
N ASP A 34 -2.75 -3.59 -6.41
CA ASP A 34 -3.68 -2.93 -7.34
C ASP A 34 -5.13 -2.96 -6.84
N HIS A 35 -5.56 -4.06 -6.21
CA HIS A 35 -6.92 -4.22 -5.68
C HIS A 35 -7.28 -3.18 -4.60
N LEU A 36 -6.30 -2.76 -3.80
CA LEU A 36 -6.46 -1.71 -2.79
C LEU A 36 -6.45 -0.30 -3.41
N VAL A 37 -5.88 -0.16 -4.61
CA VAL A 37 -5.67 1.12 -5.30
C VAL A 37 -6.70 1.38 -6.41
N VAL A 38 -7.58 0.42 -6.75
CA VAL A 38 -8.63 0.58 -7.80
C VAL A 38 -9.54 1.81 -7.56
N GLY A 39 -9.68 2.26 -6.31
CA GLY A 39 -10.42 3.48 -5.95
C GLY A 39 -9.60 4.77 -5.85
N GLY A 40 -8.29 4.73 -6.14
CA GLY A 40 -7.35 5.79 -5.83
C GLY A 40 -7.39 6.17 -4.35
N ASN A 41 -7.33 7.47 -4.05
CA ASN A 41 -7.38 7.96 -2.67
C ASN A 41 -8.70 7.63 -1.95
N ASN A 42 -9.80 7.39 -2.68
CA ASN A 42 -11.09 7.07 -2.05
C ASN A 42 -11.04 5.75 -1.29
N GLY A 43 -10.28 4.75 -1.79
CA GLY A 43 -10.10 3.47 -1.09
C GLY A 43 -9.43 3.66 0.27
N ILE A 44 -8.38 4.50 0.31
CA ILE A 44 -7.64 4.83 1.55
C ILE A 44 -8.56 5.50 2.57
N TYR A 45 -9.36 6.49 2.15
CA TYR A 45 -10.29 7.16 3.07
C TYR A 45 -11.34 6.21 3.65
N ILE A 46 -11.86 5.27 2.85
CA ILE A 46 -12.82 4.27 3.32
C ILE A 46 -12.19 3.36 4.38
N ILE A 47 -10.94 2.91 4.19
CA ILE A 47 -10.21 2.10 5.16
C ILE A 47 -10.05 2.86 6.49
N VAL A 48 -9.60 4.12 6.44
CA VAL A 48 -9.38 4.94 7.64
C VAL A 48 -10.69 5.23 8.37
N ILE A 49 -11.74 5.64 7.67
CA ILE A 49 -13.04 5.95 8.28
C ILE A 49 -13.65 4.70 8.90
N SER A 50 -13.68 3.58 8.18
CA SER A 50 -14.27 2.34 8.69
C SER A 50 -13.47 1.76 9.87
N LEU A 51 -12.13 1.83 9.86
CA LEU A 51 -11.30 1.45 10.99
C LEU A 51 -11.57 2.35 12.20
N SER A 52 -11.71 3.67 12.00
CA SER A 52 -12.03 4.60 13.09
C SER A 52 -13.36 4.26 13.79
N TRP A 53 -14.36 3.80 13.01
CA TRP A 53 -15.64 3.36 13.56
C TRP A 53 -15.51 2.06 14.34
N LEU A 54 -14.71 1.10 13.86
CA LEU A 54 -14.40 -0.11 14.59
C LEU A 54 -13.72 0.20 15.93
N LEU A 55 -12.67 1.02 15.93
CA LEU A 55 -11.95 1.41 17.15
C LEU A 55 -12.85 2.13 18.15
N ARG A 56 -13.71 3.03 17.67
CA ARG A 56 -14.72 3.70 18.52
C ARG A 56 -15.71 2.71 19.13
N SER A 57 -16.14 1.69 18.37
CA SER A 57 -17.06 0.67 18.87
C SER A 57 -16.41 -0.20 19.95
N ILE A 58 -15.12 -0.53 19.79
CA ILE A 58 -14.34 -1.25 20.80
C ILE A 58 -14.21 -0.38 22.05
N GLN A 59 -13.90 0.90 21.92
CA GLN A 59 -13.78 1.82 23.05
C GLN A 59 -15.08 1.92 23.87
N ALA A 60 -16.23 2.06 23.19
CA ALA A 60 -17.53 2.07 23.86
C ALA A 60 -17.82 0.76 24.63
N PHE A 61 -17.35 -0.37 24.10
CA PHE A 61 -17.46 -1.66 24.76
C PHE A 61 -16.51 -1.78 25.96
N THR A 62 -15.28 -1.27 25.86
CA THR A 62 -14.31 -1.29 26.95
C THR A 62 -14.75 -0.43 28.13
N ASP A 63 -15.39 0.71 27.88
CA ASP A 63 -15.92 1.59 28.94
C ASP A 63 -17.05 0.93 29.74
N SER A 64 -17.65 -0.15 29.20
CA SER A 64 -18.70 -0.93 29.86
C SER A 64 -18.16 -2.03 30.79
N GLY A 65 -16.83 -2.18 30.90
CA GLY A 65 -16.19 -3.08 31.89
C GLY A 65 -16.32 -4.57 31.61
N GLY A 66 -16.49 -4.98 30.35
CA GLY A 66 -16.63 -6.38 29.96
C GLY A 66 -15.36 -7.23 30.19
N ASP A 67 -15.54 -8.53 30.40
CA ASP A 67 -14.42 -9.49 30.31
C ASP A 67 -13.92 -9.56 28.85
N GLY A 68 -12.61 -9.69 28.64
CA GLY A 68 -11.99 -9.73 27.30
C GLY A 68 -11.60 -8.38 26.68
N VAL A 69 -11.71 -7.28 27.43
CA VAL A 69 -11.30 -5.92 26.98
C VAL A 69 -9.85 -5.85 26.52
N GLU A 70 -8.92 -6.46 27.26
CA GLU A 70 -7.50 -6.43 26.90
C GLU A 70 -7.23 -7.16 25.59
N ARG A 71 -7.92 -8.28 25.36
CA ARG A 71 -7.82 -9.03 24.10
C ARG A 71 -8.34 -8.21 22.92
N LEU A 72 -9.49 -7.57 23.05
CA LEU A 72 -10.05 -6.70 22.02
C LEU A 72 -9.13 -5.52 21.72
N ARG A 73 -8.50 -4.94 22.74
CA ARG A 73 -7.52 -3.87 22.59
C ARG A 73 -6.28 -4.35 21.83
N GLN A 74 -5.79 -5.54 22.16
CA GLN A 74 -4.64 -6.13 21.48
C GLN A 74 -4.95 -6.47 20.01
N GLU A 75 -6.14 -7.00 19.73
CA GLU A 75 -6.62 -7.24 18.36
C GLU A 75 -6.77 -5.93 17.58
N ALA A 76 -7.31 -4.87 18.22
CA ALA A 76 -7.41 -3.55 17.62
C ALA A 76 -6.04 -2.95 17.25
N GLN A 77 -5.06 -3.07 18.15
CA GLN A 77 -3.70 -2.60 17.89
C GLN A 77 -3.07 -3.34 16.71
N GLN A 78 -3.22 -4.68 16.65
CA GLN A 78 -2.73 -5.47 15.52
C GLN A 78 -3.36 -5.06 14.20
N LEU A 79 -4.64 -4.70 14.18
CA LEU A 79 -5.31 -4.21 12.97
C LEU A 79 -4.78 -2.85 12.52
N VAL A 80 -4.50 -1.94 13.47
CA VAL A 80 -3.89 -0.63 13.17
C VAL A 80 -2.48 -0.82 12.60
N ASP A 81 -1.67 -1.67 13.23
CA ASP A 81 -0.31 -1.95 12.78
C ASP A 81 -0.31 -2.55 11.37
N ASP A 82 -1.26 -3.46 11.09
CA ASP A 82 -1.42 -4.06 9.76
C ASP A 82 -1.79 -3.04 8.69
N VAL A 83 -2.76 -2.15 8.97
CA VAL A 83 -3.16 -1.09 8.03
C VAL A 83 -2.01 -0.12 7.77
N CYS A 84 -1.28 0.30 8.82
CA CYS A 84 -0.10 1.14 8.69
C CYS A 84 0.96 0.47 7.80
N TRP A 85 1.22 -0.82 8.00
CA TRP A 85 2.17 -1.56 7.17
C TRP A 85 1.72 -1.60 5.71
N VAL A 86 0.44 -1.87 5.43
CA VAL A 86 -0.11 -1.85 4.06
C VAL A 86 0.05 -0.47 3.40
N PHE A 87 -0.19 0.61 4.14
CA PHE A 87 0.01 1.96 3.59
C PHE A 87 1.47 2.27 3.25
N GLU A 88 2.43 1.76 4.02
CA GLU A 88 3.84 1.86 3.67
C GLU A 88 4.16 1.05 2.39
N GLN A 89 3.57 -0.13 2.21
CA GLN A 89 3.74 -0.91 0.98
C GLN A 89 3.16 -0.18 -0.25
N ILE A 90 1.96 0.39 -0.13
CA ILE A 90 1.33 1.19 -1.20
C ILE A 90 2.20 2.40 -1.55
N LYS A 91 2.74 3.09 -0.55
CA LYS A 91 3.65 4.23 -0.74
C LYS A 91 4.92 3.81 -1.48
N LYS A 92 5.54 2.69 -1.11
CA LYS A 92 6.70 2.14 -1.82
C LYS A 92 6.36 1.86 -3.29
N ALA A 93 5.26 1.15 -3.56
CA ALA A 93 4.81 0.85 -4.91
C ALA A 93 4.54 2.11 -5.75
N ALA A 94 3.94 3.14 -5.16
CA ALA A 94 3.68 4.41 -5.83
C ALA A 94 4.97 5.17 -6.22
N VAL A 95 6.02 5.10 -5.39
CA VAL A 95 7.34 5.69 -5.70
C VAL A 95 7.97 4.99 -6.90
N TRP A 96 7.90 3.66 -6.97
CA TRP A 96 8.42 2.89 -8.12
C TRP A 96 7.69 3.23 -9.43
N LEU A 97 6.36 3.34 -9.39
CA LEU A 97 5.56 3.73 -10.55
C LEU A 97 5.91 5.15 -11.05
N ALA A 98 6.12 6.10 -10.12
CA ALA A 98 6.53 7.45 -10.48
C ALA A 98 7.93 7.47 -11.12
N ASP A 99 8.87 6.69 -10.59
CA ASP A 99 10.24 6.59 -11.12
C ASP A 99 10.27 5.96 -12.52
N ASP A 100 9.48 4.90 -12.78
CA ASP A 100 9.43 4.27 -14.09
C ASP A 100 8.79 5.17 -15.16
N VAL A 101 7.74 5.93 -14.80
CA VAL A 101 7.15 6.93 -15.69
C VAL A 101 8.15 8.05 -16.01
N LEU A 102 8.95 8.48 -15.03
CA LEU A 102 10.02 9.46 -15.24
C LEU A 102 11.16 8.91 -16.09
N ARG A 103 11.51 7.62 -15.96
CA ARG A 103 12.51 6.95 -16.78
C ARG A 103 12.08 6.86 -18.23
N LEU A 104 10.81 6.55 -18.51
CA LEU A 104 10.25 6.48 -19.85
C LEU A 104 10.15 7.85 -20.55
N LYS A 105 10.00 8.94 -19.79
CA LYS A 105 9.94 10.30 -20.33
C LYS A 105 11.31 10.92 -20.62
N ARG A 106 12.43 10.27 -20.29
CA ARG A 106 13.75 10.81 -20.66
C ARG A 106 13.89 10.76 -22.19
N PRO A 107 14.12 11.91 -22.86
CA PRO A 107 14.35 11.91 -24.29
C PRO A 107 15.58 11.05 -24.58
N MET A 108 15.45 10.12 -25.53
CA MET A 108 16.60 9.35 -26.00
C MET A 108 17.71 10.30 -26.42
N PRO A 109 18.99 10.05 -26.05
CA PRO A 109 20.09 10.83 -26.58
C PRO A 109 20.04 10.71 -28.11
N GLY A 110 19.72 11.83 -28.76
CA GLY A 110 19.62 11.89 -30.21
C GLY A 110 20.93 11.39 -30.84
N PRO A 111 20.86 10.77 -32.03
CA PRO A 111 22.05 10.24 -32.69
C PRO A 111 23.09 11.35 -32.80
N ALA A 112 24.27 11.11 -32.21
CA ALA A 112 25.37 12.06 -32.16
C ALA A 112 25.62 12.64 -33.56
N ASP A 113 25.45 13.96 -33.69
CA ASP A 113 25.62 14.73 -34.92
C ASP A 113 27.09 14.65 -35.36
N LYS A 114 27.43 13.63 -36.15
CA LYS A 114 28.74 13.49 -36.80
C LYS A 114 28.83 14.45 -37.97
N ARG A 115 28.88 15.76 -37.72
CA ARG A 115 29.23 16.74 -38.76
C ARG A 115 30.74 16.67 -39.03
N PRO A 116 31.17 16.38 -40.28
CA PRO A 116 32.59 16.32 -40.61
C PRO A 116 33.20 17.73 -40.59
N GLN A 117 34.27 17.90 -39.81
CA GLN A 117 35.13 19.08 -39.87
C GLN A 117 35.82 19.12 -41.24
N LYS A 118 35.40 20.04 -42.12
CA LYS A 118 36.15 20.36 -43.32
C LYS A 118 37.41 21.14 -42.94
N HIS A 119 38.56 20.46 -42.99
CA HIS A 119 39.86 21.12 -42.98
C HIS A 119 40.03 21.96 -44.26
N ALA A 120 39.99 23.29 -44.11
CA ALA A 120 40.48 24.21 -45.12
C ALA A 120 41.99 24.42 -44.92
N LYS A 121 42.80 23.76 -45.74
CA LYS A 121 44.20 24.14 -45.96
C LYS A 121 44.20 25.42 -46.80
N ARG A 122 44.84 26.49 -46.32
CA ARG A 122 45.26 27.62 -47.15
C ARG A 122 46.76 27.52 -47.39
N ALA A 123 47.12 27.59 -48.67
CA ALA A 123 48.46 27.76 -49.20
C ALA A 123 49.00 29.16 -48.91
#